data_AF-A0A4R0R5T6-F1
#
_entry.id   AF-A0A4R0R5T6-F1
#
_cell.length_a   1.000
_cell.length_b   1.000
_cell.length_c   1.000
_cell.angle_alpha   90.00
_cell.angle_beta   90.00
_cell.angle_gamma   90.00
#
_symmetry.space_group_name_H-M   'P 1'
#
loop_
_entity.id
_entity.type
_entity.pdbx_description
1 polymer ?
#
loop_
_entity_poly.entity_id
_entity_poly.type
_entity_poly.pdbx_seq_one_letter_code
_entity_poly.pdbx_strand_id
1 'polypeptide(L)' 'MDGQNIDQDFDATDFKAPMAGFGYGLPLWRLYACYFGGDLRLISMEGFGPDVYIHLNKLSSSREPLQT' A
#
# COMPACT_ATOMS: atom_id res chain seq x y z
N MET A 1 -24.57 -26.77 5.18
CA MET A 1 -23.72 -25.82 5.92
C MET A 1 -22.76 -25.28 4.88
N ASP A 2 -23.31 -24.44 4.03
CA ASP A 2 -22.68 -23.99 2.80
C ASP A 2 -21.93 -22.71 3.12
N GLY A 3 -20.61 -22.76 2.93
CA GLY A 3 -19.70 -21.69 3.27
C GLY A 3 -20.13 -20.40 2.58
N GLN A 4 -20.28 -19.34 3.37
CA GLN A 4 -20.56 -18.01 2.86
C GLN A 4 -19.39 -17.60 1.96
N ASN A 5 -19.62 -17.68 0.64
CA ASN A 5 -18.78 -17.04 -0.35
C ASN A 5 -18.96 -15.54 -0.14
N ILE A 6 -17.89 -14.88 0.29
CA ILE A 6 -17.89 -13.44 0.52
C ILE A 6 -17.83 -12.81 -0.87
N ASP A 7 -18.98 -12.69 -1.52
CA ASP A 7 -19.13 -11.88 -2.72
C ASP A 7 -18.72 -10.45 -2.33
N GLN A 8 -17.48 -10.10 -2.67
CA GLN A 8 -17.00 -8.73 -2.60
C GLN A 8 -17.62 -7.97 -3.76
N ASP A 9 -18.91 -7.65 -3.63
CA ASP A 9 -19.54 -6.58 -4.39
C ASP A 9 -18.87 -5.26 -3.97
N PHE A 10 -17.68 -5.03 -4.52
CA PHE A 10 -17.17 -3.69 -4.72
C PHE A 10 -18.05 -3.07 -5.80
N ASP A 11 -19.22 -2.61 -5.39
CA ASP A 11 -20.04 -1.71 -6.19
C ASP A 11 -19.18 -0.49 -6.50
N ALA A 12 -18.59 -0.54 -7.69
CA ALA A 12 -17.96 0.58 -8.31
C ALA A 12 -19.03 1.68 -8.34
N THR A 13 -18.85 2.67 -7.45
CA THR A 13 -19.27 4.04 -7.73
C THR A 13 -19.10 4.29 -9.22
N ASP A 14 -20.04 5.00 -9.87
CA ASP A 14 -20.18 5.29 -11.32
C ASP A 14 -18.89 5.72 -12.08
N PHE A 15 -17.78 5.81 -11.36
CA PHE A 15 -16.40 5.86 -11.78
C PHE A 15 -15.81 4.46 -12.12
N LYS A 16 -15.85 4.09 -13.40
CA LYS A 16 -15.14 2.92 -13.96
C LYS A 16 -13.63 3.17 -14.00
N ALA A 17 -12.97 3.18 -12.84
CA ALA A 17 -11.52 3.27 -12.75
C ALA A 17 -10.87 2.02 -13.38
N PRO A 18 -9.77 2.16 -14.14
CA PRO A 18 -8.90 1.03 -14.45
C PRO A 18 -8.46 0.31 -13.15
N MET A 19 -8.15 -0.99 -13.21
CA MET A 19 -7.68 -1.75 -12.02
C MET A 19 -6.45 -1.11 -11.33
N ALA A 20 -5.62 -0.39 -12.08
CA ALA A 20 -4.47 0.36 -11.55
C ALA A 20 -4.84 1.70 -10.87
N GLY A 21 -6.12 2.09 -10.91
CA GLY A 21 -6.60 3.39 -10.46
C GLY A 21 -5.92 4.54 -11.21
N PHE A 22 -5.59 5.58 -10.45
CA PHE A 22 -4.96 6.82 -10.97
C PHE A 22 -3.46 6.93 -10.67
N GLY A 23 -2.82 5.89 -10.12
CA GLY A 23 -1.39 5.91 -9.80
C GLY A 23 -1.02 6.59 -8.48
N TYR A 24 -1.98 6.89 -7.60
CA TYR A 24 -1.69 7.46 -6.27
C TYR A 24 -1.21 6.44 -5.24
N GLY A 25 -1.35 5.14 -5.49
CA GLY A 25 -1.03 4.10 -4.50
C GLY A 25 0.44 4.12 -4.06
N LEU A 26 1.38 4.10 -5.02
CA LEU A 26 2.81 4.10 -4.73
C LEU A 26 3.30 5.34 -3.96
N PRO A 27 2.98 6.58 -4.38
CA PRO A 27 3.37 7.76 -3.60
C PRO A 27 2.67 7.83 -2.24
N LEU A 28 1.42 7.36 -2.13
CA LEU A 28 0.68 7.30 -0.86
C LEU A 28 1.33 6.31 0.12
N TRP A 29 1.68 5.11 -0.33
CA TRP A 29 2.35 4.12 0.51
C TRP A 29 3.72 4.59 0.98
N ARG A 30 4.45 5.33 0.14
CA ARG A 30 5.72 5.94 0.56
C ARG A 30 5.52 6.97 1.67
N LEU A 31 4.46 7.78 1.60
CA LEU A 31 4.12 8.71 2.68
C LEU A 31 3.82 7.97 3.99
N TYR A 32 3.06 6.87 3.94
CA TYR A 32 2.79 6.03 5.11
C TYR A 32 4.05 5.41 5.70
N ALA A 33 4.94 4.85 4.87
CA ALA A 33 6.20 4.31 5.35
C ALA A 33 7.06 5.39 6.02
N CYS A 34 7.22 6.55 5.37
CA CYS A 34 7.98 7.67 5.91
C CYS A 34 7.37 8.27 7.19
N TYR A 35 6.05 8.23 7.33
CA TYR A 35 5.36 8.69 8.53
C TYR A 35 5.80 7.93 9.79
N PHE A 36 5.98 6.61 9.69
CA PHE A 36 6.52 5.77 10.78
C PHE A 36 8.06 5.75 10.84
N GLY A 37 8.73 6.69 10.16
CA GLY A 37 10.19 6.77 10.10
C GLY A 37 10.84 5.65 9.28
N GLY A 38 10.07 5.03 8.38
CA GLY A 38 10.51 4.02 7.44
C GLY A 38 10.81 4.56 6.04
N ASP A 39 10.95 3.64 5.07
CA ASP A 39 11.20 3.93 3.66
C ASP A 39 10.56 2.87 2.75
N LEU A 40 10.25 3.23 1.51
CA LEU A 40 9.75 2.31 0.48
C LEU A 40 10.63 2.41 -0.75
N ARG A 41 11.19 1.28 -1.17
CA ARG A 41 12.03 1.17 -2.38
C ARG A 41 11.40 0.24 -3.40
N LEU A 42 11.35 0.71 -4.64
CA LEU A 42 10.91 -0.06 -5.79
C LEU A 42 12.13 -0.38 -6.64
N ILE A 43 12.34 -1.66 -6.91
CA ILE A 43 13.40 -2.15 -7.79
C ILE A 43 12.71 -2.91 -8.92
N SER A 44 12.96 -2.52 -10.16
CA SER A 44 12.42 -3.22 -11.32
C SER A 44 13.54 -3.97 -12.02
N MET A 45 13.31 -5.25 -12.29
CA MET A 45 14.22 -6.07 -13.08
C MET A 45 13.54 -6.47 -14.39
N GLU A 46 14.16 -6.10 -15.50
CA GLU A 46 13.65 -6.42 -16.83
C GLU A 46 13.52 -7.95 -17.00
N GLY A 47 12.35 -8.41 -17.44
CA GLY A 47 12.05 -9.84 -17.61
C GLY A 47 11.56 -10.58 -16.36
N PHE A 48 11.68 -9.99 -15.16
CA PHE A 48 11.22 -10.59 -13.90
C PHE A 48 10.08 -9.81 -13.25
N GLY A 49 10.07 -8.49 -13.43
CA GLY A 49 9.04 -7.60 -12.88
C GLY A 49 9.57 -6.70 -11.74
N PRO A 50 8.66 -5.94 -11.11
CA PRO A 50 9.01 -5.05 -10.00
C PRO A 50 8.92 -5.74 -8.64
N ASP A 51 9.97 -5.59 -7.84
CA ASP A 51 10.02 -5.92 -6.42
C ASP A 51 9.90 -4.65 -5.57
N VAL A 52 9.14 -4.73 -4.48
CA VAL A 52 8.93 -3.62 -3.54
C VAL A 52 9.42 -4.01 -2.16
N TYR A 53 10.33 -3.22 -1.60
CA TYR A 53 10.87 -3.38 -0.27
C TYR A 53 10.36 -2.27 0.64
N ILE A 54 9.79 -2.65 1.78
CA ILE A 54 9.30 -1.73 2.80
C ILE A 54 10.17 -1.88 4.03
N HIS A 55 10.79 -0.77 4.45
CA HIS A 55 11.50 -0.68 5.71
C HIS A 55 10.61 0.04 6.72
N LEU A 56 10.30 -0.61 7.84
CA LEU A 56 9.56 -0.03 8.95
C LEU A 56 10.44 -0.08 10.19
N ASN A 57 10.40 0.97 11.00
CA ASN A 57 11.10 0.92 12.28
C ASN A 57 10.36 0.01 13.25
N LYS A 58 11.10 -0.67 14.12
CA LYS A 58 10.53 -1.48 15.20
C LYS A 58 9.75 -0.57 16.15
N LEU A 59 8.59 -1.05 16.60
CA LEU A 59 7.77 -0.42 17.63
C LEU A 59 8.67 0.07 18.78
N SER A 60 8.50 1.34 19.17
CA SER A 60 9.26 2.07 20.21
C SER A 60 10.64 2.65 19.82
N SER A 61 11.15 2.49 18.59
CA SER A 61 12.48 3.04 18.23
C SER A 61 12.48 4.36 17.46
N SER A 62 11.35 4.79 16.88
CA SER A 62 11.21 6.11 16.23
C SER A 62 10.04 6.85 16.84
N ARG A 63 10.23 8.15 17.11
CA ARG A 63 9.13 9.06 17.49
C ARG A 63 8.18 9.20 16.31
N GLU A 64 6.97 8.68 16.46
CA GLU A 64 5.87 9.04 15.57
C GLU A 64 5.64 10.55 15.69
N PRO A 65 5.58 11.28 14.56
CA PRO A 65 5.56 12.75 14.59
C PRO A 65 4.26 13.32 15.16
N LEU A 66 3.21 12.51 15.32
CA LEU A 66 1.98 12.91 16.01
C LEU A 66 1.97 12.34 17.42
N GLN A 67 2.56 13.08 18.37
CA GLN A 67 2.20 12.96 19.77
C GLN A 67 1.03 13.92 20.02
N THR A 68 -0.19 13.39 20.16
CA THR A 68 -1.35 14.12 20.71
C THR A 68 -1.25 14.14 22.23
#